data_AF-A0AAU6ACB2-F1
#
_entry.id   AF-A0AAU6ACB2-F1
#
_cell.length_a   1.000
_cell.length_b   1.000
_cell.length_c   1.000
_cell.angle_alpha   90.00
_cell.angle_beta   90.00
_cell.angle_gamma   90.00
#
_symmetry.space_group_name_H-M   'P 1'
#
loop_
_entity.id
_entity.type
_entity.pdbx_description
1 polymer ?
#
loop_
_entity_poly.entity_id
_entity_poly.type
_entity_poly.pdbx_seq_one_letter_code
_entity_poly.pdbx_strand_id
1 'polypeptide(L)'
;MPDTSVRISTTTRDRLAALAKARGMSLAAYLDDLSQQEEHQALLGRASAAFDAAIDRPGFVDAFDKAFGGLPAAPASSRAA
;
A
#
# COMPACT_ATOMS: atom_id res chain seq x y z
N MET A 1 -1.79 8.77 24.79
CA MET A 1 -2.79 7.69 24.73
C MET A 1 -2.64 6.85 25.99
N PRO A 2 -3.70 6.35 26.63
CA PRO A 2 -3.54 5.44 27.78
C PRO A 2 -2.87 4.15 27.33
N ASP A 3 -1.98 3.61 28.17
CA ASP A 3 -1.34 2.33 27.90
C ASP A 3 -2.37 1.20 28.00
N THR A 4 -2.31 0.28 27.03
CA THR A 4 -3.16 -0.92 26.98
C THR A 4 -2.29 -2.17 26.81
N SER A 5 -2.79 -3.32 27.25
CA SER A 5 -2.07 -4.59 27.18
C SER A 5 -2.79 -5.60 26.29
N VAL A 6 -2.06 -6.22 25.37
CA VAL A 6 -2.56 -7.29 24.49
C VAL A 6 -1.80 -8.58 24.79
N ARG A 7 -2.51 -9.70 24.87
CA ARG A 7 -1.90 -11.01 25.06
C ARG A 7 -1.40 -11.56 23.73
N ILE A 8 -0.11 -11.87 23.67
CA ILE A 8 0.54 -12.52 22.53
C ILE A 8 1.41 -13.68 23.03
N SER A 9 1.78 -14.59 22.13
CA SER A 9 2.74 -15.65 22.48
C SER A 9 4.10 -15.04 22.85
N THR A 10 4.85 -15.69 23.74
CA THR A 10 6.20 -15.27 24.12
C THR A 10 7.11 -15.19 22.90
N THR A 11 7.02 -16.18 22.00
CA THR A 11 7.76 -16.19 20.73
C THR A 11 7.45 -14.97 19.86
N THR A 12 6.18 -14.58 19.74
CA THR A 12 5.77 -13.40 18.97
C THR A 12 6.32 -12.13 19.60
N ARG A 13 6.19 -11.98 20.92
CA ARG A 13 6.75 -10.84 21.67
C ARG A 13 8.24 -10.70 21.42
N ASP A 14 8.99 -11.80 21.51
CA ASP A 14 10.44 -11.78 21.40
C ASP A 14 10.90 -11.43 19.97
N ARG A 15 10.18 -11.91 18.95
CA ARG A 15 10.41 -11.49 17.55
C ARG A 15 10.16 -10.00 17.37
N LEU A 16 9.04 -9.47 17.86
CA LEU A 16 8.71 -8.06 17.75
C LEU A 16 9.72 -7.18 18.50
N ALA A 17 10.15 -7.61 19.69
CA ALA A 17 11.17 -6.91 20.46
C ALA A 17 12.53 -6.89 19.75
N ALA A 18 12.93 -8.00 19.11
CA ALA A 18 14.15 -8.05 18.30
C ALA A 18 14.09 -7.10 17.09
N LEU A 19 12.96 -7.04 16.40
CA LEU A 19 12.74 -6.12 15.28
C LEU A 19 12.76 -4.65 15.72
N ALA A 20 12.08 -4.32 16.83
CA ALA A 20 12.10 -2.98 17.42
C ALA A 20 13.53 -2.57 17.78
N LYS A 21 14.29 -3.46 18.44
CA LYS A 21 15.68 -3.23 18.80
C LYS A 21 16.57 -3.02 17.57
N ALA A 22 16.39 -3.81 16.52
CA ALA A 22 17.14 -3.65 15.26
C ALA A 22 16.91 -2.29 14.60
N ARG A 23 15.73 -1.68 14.81
CA ARG A 23 15.39 -0.34 14.34
C ARG A 23 15.71 0.78 15.35
N GLY A 24 16.29 0.46 16.51
CA GLY A 24 16.57 1.43 17.57
C GLY A 24 15.31 2.00 18.24
N MET A 25 14.18 1.29 18.16
CA MET A 25 12.88 1.73 18.67
C MET A 25 12.50 0.99 19.95
N SER A 26 11.63 1.60 20.75
CA SER A 26 10.91 0.87 21.79
C SER A 26 9.89 -0.07 21.14
N LEU A 27 9.50 -1.15 21.85
CA LEU A 27 8.48 -2.07 21.33
C LEU A 27 7.14 -1.36 21.07
N ALA A 28 6.75 -0.42 21.94
CA ALA A 28 5.52 0.35 21.75
C ALA A 28 5.59 1.25 20.49
N ALA A 29 6.70 1.97 20.29
CA ALA A 29 6.88 2.80 19.10
C ALA A 29 6.92 1.95 17.82
N TYR A 30 7.52 0.77 17.87
CA TYR A 30 7.52 -0.17 16.77
C TYR A 30 6.11 -0.69 16.43
N LEU A 31 5.29 -0.98 17.44
CA LEU A 31 3.91 -1.42 17.23
C LEU A 31 3.03 -0.30 16.65
N ASP A 32 3.26 0.95 17.05
CA ASP A 32 2.56 2.12 16.49
C ASP A 32 2.91 2.31 15.01
N ASP A 33 4.21 2.31 14.68
CA ASP A 33 4.72 2.36 13.29
C ASP A 33 4.17 1.21 12.44
N LEU A 34 4.16 -0.01 12.98
CA LEU A 34 3.60 -1.17 12.29
C LEU A 34 2.10 -1.00 12.03
N SER A 35 1.35 -0.44 12.98
CA SER A 35 -0.09 -0.24 12.82
C SER A 35 -0.43 0.73 11.69
N GLN A 36 0.35 1.82 11.58
CA GLN A 36 0.20 2.81 10.50
C GLN A 36 0.56 2.21 9.14
N GLN A 37 1.62 1.37 9.09
CA GLN A 37 2.01 0.68 7.87
C GLN A 37 0.92 -0.28 7.39
N GLU A 38 0.36 -1.10 8.28
CA GLU A 38 -0.71 -2.05 7.93
C GLU A 38 -2.00 -1.32 7.50
N GLU A 39 -2.36 -0.21 8.16
CA GLU A 39 -3.49 0.62 7.75
C GLU A 39 -3.28 1.18 6.33
N HIS A 40 -2.08 1.69 6.06
CA HIS A 40 -1.74 2.20 4.74
C HIS A 40 -1.81 1.10 3.67
N GLN A 41 -1.26 -0.09 3.93
CA GLN A 41 -1.33 -1.23 3.01
C GLN A 41 -2.78 -1.68 2.76
N ALA A 42 -3.62 -1.69 3.80
CA ALA A 42 -5.04 -2.00 3.65
C ALA A 42 -5.78 -0.97 2.78
N LEU A 43 -5.46 0.32 2.93
CA LEU A 43 -6.00 1.39 2.08
C LEU A 43 -5.55 1.25 0.63
N LEU A 44 -4.27 0.97 0.39
CA LEU A 44 -3.74 0.71 -0.95
C LEU A 44 -4.40 -0.50 -1.60
N GLY A 45 -4.60 -1.60 -0.86
CA GLY A 45 -5.28 -2.79 -1.36
C GLY A 45 -6.73 -2.48 -1.78
N ARG A 46 -7.47 -1.71 -0.97
CA ARG A 46 -8.83 -1.26 -1.30
C ARG A 46 -8.84 -0.36 -2.54
N ALA A 47 -7.90 0.59 -2.63
CA ALA A 47 -7.80 1.49 -3.78
C ALA A 47 -7.50 0.72 -5.07
N SER A 48 -6.58 -0.25 -5.01
CA SER A 48 -6.22 -1.10 -6.15
C SER A 48 -7.41 -1.92 -6.61
N ALA A 49 -8.10 -2.61 -5.69
CA ALA A 49 -9.31 -3.37 -6.03
C ALA A 49 -10.43 -2.49 -6.61
N ALA A 50 -10.60 -1.27 -6.11
CA ALA A 50 -11.58 -0.33 -6.65
C ALA A 50 -11.19 0.17 -8.05
N PHE A 51 -9.90 0.38 -8.30
CA PHE A 51 -9.38 0.73 -9.62
C PHE A 51 -9.58 -0.41 -10.62
N ASP A 52 -9.20 -1.64 -10.26
CA ASP A 52 -9.39 -2.83 -11.09
C ASP A 52 -10.88 -3.01 -11.44
N ALA A 53 -11.76 -2.89 -10.44
CA ALA A 53 -13.20 -2.97 -10.64
C ALA A 53 -13.78 -1.80 -11.47
N ALA A 54 -13.06 -0.67 -11.59
CA ALA A 54 -13.47 0.44 -12.44
C ALA A 54 -13.05 0.22 -13.89
N ILE A 55 -11.81 -0.22 -14.13
CA ILE A 55 -11.29 -0.47 -15.49
C ILE A 55 -11.95 -1.69 -16.14
N ASP A 56 -12.38 -2.68 -15.35
CA ASP A 56 -13.11 -3.85 -15.85
C ASP A 56 -14.57 -3.54 -16.26
N ARG A 57 -15.08 -2.34 -15.95
CA ARG A 57 -16.43 -1.95 -16.36
C ARG A 57 -16.46 -1.70 -17.87
N PRO A 58 -17.39 -2.34 -18.60
CA PRO A 58 -17.52 -2.12 -20.04
C PRO A 58 -17.71 -0.64 -20.38
N GLY A 59 -16.88 -0.13 -21.30
CA GLY A 59 -16.93 1.26 -21.77
C GLY A 59 -16.38 2.31 -20.81
N PHE A 60 -15.87 1.92 -19.63
CA PHE A 60 -15.29 2.88 -18.67
C PHE A 60 -13.99 3.50 -19.19
N VAL A 61 -13.08 2.67 -19.71
CA VAL A 61 -11.80 3.14 -20.26
C VAL A 61 -12.04 4.08 -21.46
N ASP A 62 -12.94 3.71 -22.38
CA ASP A 62 -13.28 4.56 -23.53
C ASP A 62 -13.90 5.90 -23.11
N ALA A 63 -14.78 5.89 -22.11
CA ALA A 63 -15.39 7.10 -21.58
C ALA A 63 -14.37 7.98 -20.84
N PHE A 64 -13.43 7.36 -20.12
CA PHE A 64 -12.32 8.05 -19.46
C PHE A 64 -11.39 8.70 -20.48
N ASP A 65 -10.95 7.97 -21.50
CA ASP A 65 -10.09 8.51 -22.56
C ASP A 65 -10.76 9.68 -23.29
N LYS A 66 -12.07 9.57 -23.56
CA LYS A 66 -12.85 10.67 -24.15
C LYS A 66 -12.91 11.91 -23.25
N ALA A 67 -12.98 11.73 -21.93
CA ALA A 67 -13.07 12.83 -20.97
C ALA A 67 -11.72 13.49 -20.67
N PHE A 68 -10.63 12.73 -20.70
CA PHE A 68 -9.30 13.18 -20.26
C PHE A 68 -8.26 13.29 -21.39
N GLY A 69 -8.66 13.06 -22.65
CA GLY A 69 -7.81 13.29 -23.82
C GLY A 69 -6.96 12.08 -24.25
N GLY A 70 -7.20 10.90 -23.64
CA GLY A 70 -6.54 9.64 -23.96
C GLY A 70 -5.05 9.61 -23.64
N LEU A 71 -4.41 8.47 -23.93
CA LEU A 71 -2.97 8.32 -23.77
C LEU A 71 -2.21 9.17 -24.80
N PRO A 72 -1.12 9.86 -24.42
CA PRO A 72 -0.28 10.57 -25.37
C PRO A 72 0.33 9.61 -26.38
N ALA A 73 0.43 10.05 -27.65
CA ALA A 73 1.03 9.25 -28.71
C ALA A 73 2.46 8.84 -28.32
N ALA A 74 2.76 7.54 -28.36
CA ALA A 74 4.09 7.04 -28.08
C ALA A 74 5.11 7.71 -29.04
N PRO A 75 6.28 8.17 -28.55
CA PRO A 75 7.29 8.75 -29.41
C PRO A 75 7.72 7.70 -30.45
N ALA A 76 7.67 8.07 -31.73
CA ALA A 76 8.09 7.20 -32.81
C ALA A 76 9.50 6.70 -32.53
N SER A 77 9.64 5.39 -32.33
CA SER A 77 10.95 4.77 -32.22
C SER A 77 11.68 4.98 -33.55
N SER A 78 12.66 5.89 -33.54
CA SER A 78 13.54 6.09 -34.66
C SER A 78 14.38 4.81 -34.81
N ARG A 79 13.92 3.88 -35.65
CA ARG A 79 14.74 2.78 -36.15
C ARG A 79 15.78 3.40 -37.09
N ALA A 80 16.98 3.63 -36.57
CA ALA A 80 18.14 3.88 -37.39
C ALA A 80 18.42 2.60 -38.21
N ALA A 81 18.45 2.75 -39.54
CA ALA A 81 18.91 1.75 -40.50
C ALA A 81 20.36 2.04 -40.88
#